data_AF-A0A957K4P1-F1
#
_entry.id   AF-A0A957K4P1-F1
#
_cell.length_a   1.000
_cell.length_b   1.000
_cell.length_c   1.000
_cell.angle_alpha   90.00
_cell.angle_beta   90.00
_cell.angle_gamma   90.00
#
_symmetry.space_group_name_H-M   'P 1'
#
loop_
_entity.id
_entity.type
_entity.pdbx_description
1 polymer ?
#
loop_
_entity_poly.entity_id
_entity_poly.type
_entity_poly.pdbx_seq_one_letter_code
_entity_poly.pdbx_strand_id
1 'polypeptide(L)'
;RPGGQPHLVEELCRIGGETVYVCAQRPRGVNEANYKWLIEHNRKARNWNWRPMRRDPRVWARGKVRHPDHATITLPFWHRVLMSGESRDARVAFLD
;
A
#
# COMPACT_ATOMS: atom_id res chain seq x y z
N ARG A 1 -1.06 15.31 -5.90
CA ARG A 1 -0.03 14.29 -5.57
C ARG A 1 0.76 14.85 -4.40
N PRO A 2 0.94 14.15 -3.27
CA PRO A 2 1.88 14.62 -2.27
C PRO A 2 3.26 14.60 -2.94
N GLY A 3 3.91 15.76 -2.99
CA GLY A 3 5.00 16.08 -3.93
C GLY A 3 6.40 16.01 -3.34
N GLY A 4 6.68 15.02 -2.47
CA GLY A 4 8.05 14.74 -2.03
C GLY A 4 8.75 13.80 -3.00
N GLN A 5 10.04 14.01 -3.26
CA GLN A 5 10.86 13.01 -3.93
C GLN A 5 10.95 11.75 -3.05
N PRO A 6 10.84 10.54 -3.63
CA PRO A 6 10.87 9.33 -2.83
C PRO A 6 12.28 9.06 -2.31
N HIS A 7 12.38 8.56 -1.07
CA HIS A 7 13.58 7.91 -0.60
C HIS A 7 13.81 6.59 -1.33
N LEU A 8 15.06 6.33 -1.73
CA LEU A 8 15.49 5.01 -2.17
C LEU A 8 16.09 4.26 -0.99
N VAL A 9 15.60 3.05 -0.73
CA VAL A 9 16.08 2.18 0.34
C VAL A 9 16.75 0.94 -0.24
N GLU A 10 17.84 0.50 0.37
CA GLU A 10 18.60 -0.68 -0.06
C GLU A 10 17.83 -1.98 0.16
N GLU A 11 17.19 -2.12 1.32
CA GLU A 11 16.37 -3.27 1.66
C GLU A 11 14.99 -2.84 2.18
N LEU A 12 13.94 -3.53 1.75
CA LEU A 12 12.56 -3.27 2.16
C LEU A 12 11.82 -4.58 2.43
N CYS A 13 11.16 -4.66 3.58
CA CYS A 13 10.30 -5.77 3.96
C CYS A 13 8.89 -5.27 4.28
N ARG A 14 7.88 -6.03 3.86
CA ARG A 14 6.47 -5.76 4.15
C ARG A 14 5.87 -6.91 4.93
N ILE A 15 5.18 -6.60 6.01
CA ILE A 15 4.61 -7.61 6.91
C ILE A 15 3.16 -7.28 7.23
N GLY A 16 2.28 -8.27 7.05
CA GLY A 16 0.86 -8.17 7.35
C GLY A 16 0.07 -7.40 6.29
N GLY A 17 -0.95 -6.69 6.75
CA GLY A 17 -1.95 -6.04 5.89
C GLY A 17 -3.13 -6.96 5.56
N GLU A 18 -4.29 -6.37 5.32
CA GLU A 18 -5.52 -7.08 4.95
C GLU A 18 -5.61 -7.24 3.43
N THR A 19 -5.98 -8.42 2.94
CA THR A 19 -6.31 -8.59 1.51
C THR A 19 -7.62 -7.88 1.22
N VAL A 20 -7.59 -6.97 0.26
CA VAL A 20 -8.77 -6.28 -0.25
C VAL A 20 -8.85 -6.42 -1.77
N TYR A 21 -10.06 -6.39 -2.30
CA TYR A 21 -10.34 -6.45 -3.73
C TYR A 21 -10.78 -5.06 -4.19
N VAL A 22 -10.02 -4.46 -5.11
CA VAL A 22 -10.28 -3.13 -5.66
C VAL A 22 -10.81 -3.22 -7.09
N CYS A 23 -11.64 -2.26 -7.47
CA CYS A 23 -12.03 -2.02 -8.86
C CYS A 23 -12.36 -0.52 -9.05
N ALA A 24 -12.63 -0.09 -10.28
CA ALA A 24 -13.00 1.30 -10.57
C ALA A 24 -14.24 1.75 -9.76
N GLN A 25 -15.19 0.84 -9.51
CA GLN A 25 -16.40 1.09 -8.74
C GLN A 25 -16.18 1.02 -7.22
N ARG A 26 -15.06 0.44 -6.77
CA ARG A 26 -14.67 0.29 -5.35
C ARG A 26 -13.19 0.65 -5.18
N PRO A 27 -12.83 1.93 -5.33
CA PRO A 27 -11.43 2.37 -5.30
C PRO A 27 -10.77 2.26 -3.92
N ARG A 28 -11.56 2.13 -2.84
CA ARG A 28 -11.08 1.86 -1.47
C ARG A 28 -10.96 0.36 -1.15
N GLY A 29 -11.26 -0.49 -2.12
CA GLY A 29 -11.32 -1.93 -1.93
C GLY A 29 -12.47 -2.40 -1.04
N VAL A 30 -12.72 -3.70 -1.10
CA VAL A 30 -13.61 -4.41 -0.18
C VAL A 30 -12.86 -5.63 0.35
N ASN A 31 -13.16 -6.06 1.57
CA ASN A 31 -12.61 -7.32 2.08
C ASN A 31 -13.14 -8.52 1.27
N GLU A 32 -12.56 -9.69 1.50
CA GLU A 32 -12.89 -10.91 0.76
C GLU A 32 -14.37 -11.32 0.89
N ALA A 33 -14.95 -11.21 2.09
CA ALA A 33 -16.35 -11.54 2.32
C ALA A 33 -17.30 -10.66 1.48
N ASN A 34 -17.06 -9.35 1.47
CA ASN A 34 -17.85 -8.41 0.67
C ASN A 34 -17.62 -8.60 -0.83
N TYR A 35 -16.39 -8.93 -1.25
CA TYR A 35 -16.10 -9.27 -2.64
C TYR A 35 -16.91 -10.49 -3.10
N LYS A 36 -16.88 -11.58 -2.34
CA LYS A 36 -17.65 -12.81 -2.62
C LYS A 36 -19.14 -12.52 -2.70
N TRP A 37 -19.68 -11.81 -1.71
CA TRP A 37 -21.07 -11.42 -1.70
C TRP A 37 -21.46 -10.60 -2.94
N LEU A 38 -20.62 -9.64 -3.37
CA LEU A 38 -20.88 -8.82 -4.55
C LEU A 38 -20.91 -9.63 -5.85
N ILE A 39 -19.97 -10.54 -6.06
CA ILE A 39 -19.91 -11.34 -7.30
C ILE A 39 -21.03 -12.40 -7.37
N GLU A 40 -21.56 -12.81 -6.22
CA GLU A 40 -22.71 -13.71 -6.09
C GLU A 40 -24.03 -12.98 -6.40
N HIS A 41 -24.24 -11.82 -5.78
CA HIS A 41 -25.54 -11.11 -5.81
C HIS A 41 -25.64 -10.08 -6.95
N ASN A 42 -24.53 -9.72 -7.58
CA ASN A 42 -24.51 -8.81 -8.72
C ASN A 42 -23.73 -9.42 -9.88
N ARG A 43 -24.46 -9.95 -10.87
CA ARG A 43 -23.87 -10.55 -12.08
C ARG A 43 -22.91 -9.60 -12.83
N LYS A 44 -23.18 -8.29 -12.82
CA LYS A 44 -22.29 -7.31 -13.46
C LYS A 44 -20.97 -7.15 -12.71
N ALA A 45 -20.96 -7.37 -11.39
CA ALA A 45 -19.77 -7.20 -10.56
C ALA A 45 -18.64 -8.15 -10.96
N ARG A 46 -18.95 -9.34 -11.49
CA ARG A 46 -17.93 -10.28 -11.98
C ARG A 46 -17.00 -9.67 -13.03
N ASN A 47 -17.48 -8.68 -13.78
CA ASN A 47 -16.76 -8.05 -14.90
C ASN A 47 -16.12 -6.70 -14.55
N TRP A 48 -16.04 -6.34 -13.26
CA TRP A 48 -15.49 -5.04 -12.83
C TRP A 48 -13.95 -4.99 -12.79
N ASN A 49 -13.25 -5.98 -13.39
CA ASN A 49 -11.78 -6.03 -13.44
C ASN A 49 -11.15 -5.90 -12.04
N TRP A 50 -11.60 -6.73 -11.11
CA TRP A 50 -11.11 -6.75 -9.73
C TRP A 50 -9.61 -7.05 -9.67
N ARG A 51 -8.92 -6.39 -8.74
CA ARG A 51 -7.52 -6.65 -8.43
C ARG A 51 -7.38 -6.89 -6.93
N PRO A 52 -6.74 -7.97 -6.48
CA PRO A 52 -6.35 -8.09 -5.08
C PRO A 52 -5.27 -7.05 -4.78
N MET A 53 -5.29 -6.47 -3.58
CA MET A 53 -4.27 -5.57 -3.04
C MET A 53 -4.13 -5.81 -1.54
N ARG A 54 -3.03 -5.34 -0.94
CA ARG A 54 -2.83 -5.34 0.52
C ARG A 54 -3.08 -3.97 1.11
N ARG A 55 -4.04 -3.88 2.03
CA ARG A 55 -4.34 -2.67 2.80
C ARG A 55 -3.57 -2.65 4.12
N ASP A 56 -3.02 -1.49 4.48
CA ASP A 56 -2.34 -1.22 5.76
C ASP A 56 -1.18 -2.19 6.13
N PRO A 57 -0.29 -2.60 5.20
CA PRO A 57 0.89 -3.40 5.56
C PRO A 57 1.89 -2.58 6.38
N ARG A 58 2.61 -3.23 7.30
CA ARG A 58 3.76 -2.62 7.98
C ARG A 58 4.98 -2.68 7.07
N VAL A 59 5.65 -1.56 6.88
CA VAL A 59 6.86 -1.45 6.07
C VAL A 59 8.08 -1.29 6.96
N TRP A 60 9.14 -2.03 6.64
CA TRP A 60 10.43 -1.99 7.31
C TRP A 60 11.53 -1.76 6.29
N ALA A 61 12.55 -0.99 6.65
CA ALA A 61 13.72 -0.72 5.83
C ALA A 61 15.02 -1.00 6.58
N ARG A 62 16.07 -1.37 5.84
CA ARG A 62 17.44 -1.58 6.33
C ARG A 62 18.44 -1.14 5.25
N GLY A 63 19.68 -0.90 5.66
CA GLY A 63 20.78 -0.56 4.75
C GLY A 63 20.81 0.93 4.44
N LYS A 64 21.30 1.29 3.25
CA LYS A 64 21.41 2.68 2.81
C LYS A 64 20.05 3.28 2.46
N VAL A 65 19.81 4.50 2.93
CA VAL A 65 18.64 5.32 2.56
C VAL A 65 19.12 6.61 1.92
N ARG A 66 18.71 6.82 0.66
CA ARG A 66 19.19 7.92 -0.20
C ARG A 66 18.05 8.89 -0.50
N HIS A 67 18.37 10.17 -0.47
CA HIS A 67 17.52 11.25 -0.92
C HIS A 67 18.40 12.35 -1.54
N PRO A 68 17.98 13.04 -2.60
CA PRO A 68 18.79 14.11 -3.20
C PRO A 68 19.06 15.28 -2.24
N ASP A 69 18.12 15.60 -1.35
CA ASP A 69 18.22 16.78 -0.48
C ASP A 69 19.03 16.56 0.81
N HIS A 70 19.50 15.34 1.09
CA HIS A 70 20.29 15.09 2.30
C HIS A 70 21.32 13.97 2.14
N ALA A 71 22.30 13.95 3.04
CA ALA A 71 23.29 12.89 3.08
C ALA A 71 22.64 11.50 3.20
N THR A 72 23.23 10.49 2.55
CA THR A 72 22.78 9.10 2.68
C THR A 72 22.96 8.65 4.13
N ILE A 73 21.90 8.12 4.73
CA ILE A 73 21.96 7.50 6.06
C ILE A 73 22.06 5.99 5.93
N THR A 74 22.62 5.33 6.95
CA THR A 74 22.71 3.87 7.01
C THR A 74 21.94 3.35 8.23
N LEU A 75 21.02 2.42 7.99
CA LEU A 75 20.23 1.75 9.00
C LEU A 75 20.82 0.35 9.28
N PRO A 76 21.54 0.13 10.39
CA PRO A 76 22.26 -1.13 10.65
C PRO A 76 21.33 -2.33 10.94
N PHE A 77 20.08 -2.06 11.31
CA PHE A 77 19.04 -3.06 11.56
C PHE A 77 17.70 -2.61 10.97
N TRP A 78 16.68 -3.44 11.07
CA TRP A 78 15.35 -3.14 10.55
C TRP A 78 14.70 -1.98 11.32
N HIS A 79 14.29 -0.94 10.60
CA HIS A 79 13.54 0.19 11.13
C HIS A 79 12.15 0.22 10.51
N ARG A 80 11.13 0.51 11.32
CA ARG A 80 9.76 0.65 10.84
C ARG A 80 9.62 1.99 10.11
N VAL A 81 9.15 1.93 8.87
CA VAL A 81 8.80 3.12 8.09
C VAL A 81 7.42 3.59 8.55
N LEU A 82 7.34 4.86 8.95
CA LEU A 82 6.10 5.53 9.30
C LEU A 82 5.78 6.55 8.22
N MET A 83 4.60 6.46 7.62
CA MET A 83 4.12 7.48 6.69
C MET A 83 3.81 8.75 7.48
N SER A 84 4.31 9.90 7.04
CA SER A 84 3.93 11.18 7.65
C SER A 84 2.41 11.39 7.48
N GLY A 85 1.74 11.79 8.57
CA GLY A 85 0.29 11.97 8.63
C GLY A 85 -0.27 13.08 7.72
N GLU A 86 0.58 13.76 6.95
CA GLU A 86 0.21 14.78 5.96
C GLU A 86 -0.46 14.18 4.71
N SER A 87 -0.28 12.87 4.46
CA SER A 87 -0.91 12.15 3.35
C SER A 87 -2.18 11.41 3.79
N ARG A 88 -3.26 12.15 4.08
CA ARG A 88 -4.57 11.58 4.49
C ARG A 88 -5.42 11.02 3.34
N ASP A 89 -4.84 10.82 2.17
CA ASP A 89 -5.61 10.38 1.01
C ASP A 89 -5.73 8.84 1.02
N ALA A 90 -6.95 8.32 1.16
CA ALA A 90 -7.24 6.87 1.25
C ALA A 90 -6.76 6.04 0.05
N ARG A 91 -6.24 6.70 -1.01
CA ARG A 91 -5.61 6.08 -2.18
C ARG A 91 -4.18 5.59 -1.92
N VAL A 92 -3.56 5.99 -0.81
CA VAL A 92 -2.19 5.61 -0.42
C VAL A 92 -2.16 4.33 0.44
N ALA A 93 -3.33 3.74 0.74
CA ALA A 93 -3.42 2.60 1.67
C ALA A 93 -3.21 1.23 1.02
N PHE A 94 -3.09 1.14 -0.31
CA PHE A 94 -3.02 -0.13 -1.03
C PHE A 94 -1.64 -0.32 -1.65
N LEU A 95 -0.98 -1.41 -1.30
CA LEU A 95 0.19 -1.92 -2.00
C LEU A 95 -0.26 -3.08 -2.89
N ASP A 96 0.35 -3.19 -4.07
CA ASP A 96 -0.01 -4.12 -5.15
C ASP A 96 0.03 -5.60 -4.75
#